data_AF-A0A430KZE9-F1
#
_entry.id   AF-A0A430KZE9-F1
#
_cell.length_a   1.000
_cell.length_b   1.000
_cell.length_c   1.000
_cell.angle_alpha   90.00
_cell.angle_beta   90.00
_cell.angle_gamma   90.00
#
_symmetry.space_group_name_H-M   'P 1'
#
loop_
_entity.id
_entity.type
_entity.pdbx_description
1 polymer ?
#
loop_
_entity_poly.entity_id
_entity_poly.type
_entity_poly.pdbx_seq_one_letter_code
_entity_poly.pdbx_strand_id
1 'polypeptide(L)'
;MMDISRKELRWLEKLGLHFNEPEHAILCTRCGFALNPQSDRVSRHLREKHDISKKERWGLNQFIRSLRLQDPALLPLRVDGSKPHPHLALQRGSACKHCGLRSVSEKVLADHVRKEHEDKVERVGRQQTRHWLHDHIRQGISFQSWAVSDIKRSWIVVTDDPLEIKRHNTNVLLQASPDVVRHFAENLFAQERARLEGEENHRFKLQKATESVPSILLTNWLRRTGWPKLFEDARRDILVSLTALPPREPARPLSLGIVDGQLIKSPTSEERKLASMMQAIDQLLDQCGETARSTDVCLRRWLRSRFPDQPYKAPFELVSRLSSEKLYRKELKRFLCFWLRLSRILPATAKTIMGRRLGRRQLRALLDLWGDDIWKAEDANDDRVSMIDGDDEYEGEAGDDEEYEYEDEDEDQDPLEKDELEYGEEYESPGEEGGAQSDTDSTSTWSPGATQQRQHGSRAVDLLLRFCYFALCEEFEDGLAGSTMLVYFSAVRGLSAPNGDEYLMPHRFTPILSRFIYCSRPCLK
;
A
#
# COMPACT_ATOMS: atom_id res chain seq x y z
N MET A 1 13.19 -18.77 52.92
CA MET A 1 14.18 -18.12 52.04
C MET A 1 14.86 -19.25 51.28
N MET A 2 14.64 -19.36 49.98
CA MET A 2 15.32 -20.39 49.19
C MET A 2 16.76 -19.92 48.97
N ASP A 3 17.72 -20.53 49.64
CA ASP A 3 19.13 -20.14 49.50
C ASP A 3 19.70 -20.69 48.19
N ILE A 4 19.56 -19.92 47.11
CA ILE A 4 20.28 -20.18 45.86
C ILE A 4 21.74 -19.74 46.03
N SER A 5 22.67 -20.65 45.78
CA SER A 5 24.10 -20.33 45.90
C SER A 5 24.53 -19.33 44.82
N ARG A 6 25.53 -18.50 45.13
CA ARG A 6 26.14 -17.57 44.14
C ARG A 6 26.69 -18.30 42.90
N LYS A 7 27.04 -19.57 43.02
CA LYS A 7 27.51 -20.38 41.89
C LYS A 7 26.36 -20.73 40.94
N GLU A 8 25.19 -21.05 41.48
CA GLU A 8 23.98 -21.35 40.70
C GLU A 8 23.44 -20.09 40.01
N LEU A 9 23.44 -18.93 40.68
CA LEU A 9 23.05 -17.65 40.06
C LEU A 9 23.94 -17.30 38.86
N ARG A 10 25.27 -17.41 39.02
CA ARG A 10 26.21 -17.18 37.90
C ARG A 10 26.04 -18.18 36.76
N TRP A 11 25.61 -19.40 37.06
CA TRP A 11 25.33 -20.40 36.05
C TRP A 11 24.06 -20.06 35.26
N LEU A 12 22.99 -19.62 35.94
CA LEU A 12 21.78 -19.11 35.29
C LEU A 12 22.11 -17.91 34.38
N GLU A 13 22.90 -16.95 34.87
CA GLU A 13 23.30 -15.77 34.08
C GLU A 13 24.03 -16.16 32.78
N LYS A 14 24.94 -17.15 32.84
CA LYS A 14 25.62 -17.67 31.63
C LYS A 14 24.66 -18.25 30.61
N LEU A 15 23.56 -18.85 31.07
CA LEU A 15 22.49 -19.39 30.22
C LEU A 15 21.50 -18.31 29.74
N GLY A 16 21.70 -17.05 30.13
CA GLY A 16 20.77 -15.95 29.86
C GLY A 16 19.49 -16.03 30.68
N LEU A 17 19.52 -16.73 31.82
CA LEU A 17 18.41 -16.84 32.75
C LEU A 17 18.64 -15.97 33.99
N HIS A 18 17.57 -15.37 34.50
CA HIS A 18 17.58 -14.59 35.73
C HIS A 18 16.53 -15.14 36.70
N PHE A 19 16.92 -15.33 37.96
CA PHE A 19 15.98 -15.69 39.02
C PHE A 19 15.43 -14.41 39.67
N ASN A 20 14.13 -14.19 39.55
CA ASN A 20 13.46 -13.01 40.09
C ASN A 20 13.03 -13.22 41.56
N GLU A 21 13.18 -12.17 42.36
CA GLU A 21 12.62 -12.03 43.71
C GLU A 21 11.93 -10.66 43.81
N PRO A 22 10.79 -10.52 44.52
CA PRO A 22 10.17 -11.50 45.42
C PRO A 22 9.26 -12.53 44.71
N GLU A 23 8.87 -12.29 43.45
CA GLU A 23 8.07 -13.25 42.68
C GLU A 23 8.98 -14.33 42.10
N HIS A 24 9.15 -15.44 42.82
CA HIS A 24 10.05 -16.54 42.44
C HIS A 24 9.71 -17.10 41.05
N ALA A 25 10.46 -16.64 40.05
CA ALA A 25 10.28 -16.97 38.65
C ALA A 25 11.63 -16.98 37.92
N ILE A 26 11.74 -17.76 36.85
CA ILE A 26 12.93 -17.79 35.99
C ILE A 26 12.61 -17.00 34.73
N LEU A 27 13.29 -15.88 34.56
CA LEU A 27 13.15 -14.99 33.42
C LEU A 27 14.20 -15.30 32.36
N CYS A 28 13.79 -15.40 31.11
CA CYS A 28 14.73 -15.38 30.00
C CYS A 28 15.12 -13.93 29.72
N THR A 29 16.36 -13.54 30.00
CA THR A 29 16.85 -12.18 29.79
C THR A 29 16.92 -11.79 28.31
N ARG A 30 17.00 -12.77 27.39
CA ARG A 30 17.04 -12.54 25.94
C ARG A 30 15.65 -12.34 25.34
N CYS A 31 14.65 -13.08 25.82
CA CYS A 31 13.28 -12.99 25.31
C CYS A 31 12.38 -12.06 26.14
N GLY A 32 12.76 -11.74 27.38
CA GLY A 32 12.04 -10.80 28.23
C GLY A 32 10.74 -11.33 28.82
N PHE A 33 10.66 -12.61 29.19
CA PHE A 33 9.48 -13.16 29.86
C PHE A 33 9.84 -14.31 30.81
N ALA A 34 8.93 -14.65 31.72
CA ALA A 34 9.07 -15.74 32.66
C ALA A 34 8.77 -17.10 32.00
N LEU A 35 9.70 -18.04 32.15
CA LEU A 35 9.57 -19.39 31.61
C LEU A 35 8.78 -20.28 32.57
N ASN A 36 7.90 -21.11 32.02
CA ASN A 36 7.17 -22.07 32.81
C ASN A 36 8.14 -23.14 33.36
N PRO A 37 8.22 -23.35 34.68
CA PRO A 37 9.17 -24.27 35.30
C PRO A 37 8.78 -25.75 35.16
N GLN A 38 7.59 -26.05 34.64
CA GLN A 38 7.10 -27.42 34.50
C GLN A 38 7.87 -28.23 33.45
N SER A 39 8.11 -29.51 33.79
CA SER A 39 8.78 -30.49 32.94
C SER A 39 10.20 -30.09 32.49
N ASP A 40 10.43 -29.94 31.19
CA ASP A 40 11.68 -29.60 30.53
C ASP A 40 11.57 -28.29 29.73
N ARG A 41 10.48 -27.53 29.89
CA ARG A 41 10.12 -26.35 29.11
C ARG A 41 11.22 -25.28 29.10
N VAL A 42 11.89 -25.07 30.23
CA VAL A 42 13.03 -24.14 30.34
C VAL A 42 14.19 -24.60 29.48
N SER A 43 14.62 -25.86 29.61
CA SER A 43 15.73 -26.41 28.84
C SER A 43 15.41 -26.50 27.34
N ARG A 44 14.16 -26.82 27.00
CA ARG A 44 13.65 -26.85 25.63
C ARG A 44 13.63 -25.47 24.99
N HIS A 45 13.17 -24.45 25.71
CA HIS A 45 13.22 -23.05 25.27
C HIS A 45 14.66 -22.62 24.95
N LEU A 46 15.62 -22.92 25.84
CA LEU A 46 17.04 -22.60 25.60
C LEU A 46 17.62 -23.32 24.37
N ARG A 47 17.17 -24.55 24.08
CA ARG A 47 17.55 -25.28 22.86
C ARG A 47 16.96 -24.63 21.61
N GLU A 48 15.65 -24.40 21.60
CA GLU A 48 14.90 -24.03 20.41
C GLU A 48 15.00 -22.53 20.06
N LYS A 49 15.16 -21.67 21.07
CA LYS A 49 15.21 -20.20 20.86
C LYS A 49 16.62 -19.62 20.96
N HIS A 50 17.56 -20.32 21.59
CA HIS A 50 18.90 -19.80 21.86
C HIS A 50 20.05 -20.74 21.49
N ASP A 51 19.74 -21.91 20.92
CA ASP A 51 20.71 -22.92 20.47
C ASP A 51 21.77 -23.31 21.53
N ILE A 52 21.37 -23.35 22.81
CA ILE A 52 22.30 -23.71 23.88
C ILE A 52 22.53 -25.23 23.88
N SER A 53 23.79 -25.64 23.95
CA SER A 53 24.17 -27.05 23.83
C SER A 53 23.63 -27.90 25.00
N LYS A 54 23.47 -29.21 24.78
CA LYS A 54 23.02 -30.16 25.82
C LYS A 54 24.00 -30.22 27.01
N LYS A 55 25.29 -30.01 26.77
CA LYS A 55 26.34 -30.02 27.81
C LYS A 55 26.19 -28.85 28.78
N GLU A 56 25.88 -27.67 28.27
CA GLU A 56 25.72 -26.44 29.07
C GLU A 56 24.43 -26.43 29.89
N ARG A 57 23.37 -27.07 29.38
CA ARG A 57 22.06 -27.21 30.04
C ARG A 57 21.97 -28.43 30.97
N TRP A 58 23.04 -29.21 31.10
CA TRP A 58 23.01 -30.45 31.86
C TRP A 58 22.73 -30.17 33.34
N GLY A 59 21.75 -30.87 33.92
CA GLY A 59 21.29 -30.65 35.30
C GLY A 59 20.30 -29.49 35.50
N LEU A 60 20.02 -28.65 34.48
CA LEU A 60 19.16 -27.47 34.62
C LEU A 60 17.74 -27.82 35.06
N ASN A 61 17.12 -28.83 34.42
CA ASN A 61 15.75 -29.21 34.77
C ASN A 61 15.64 -29.73 36.21
N GLN A 62 16.65 -30.43 36.72
CA GLN A 62 16.68 -30.90 38.11
C GLN A 62 16.79 -29.72 39.07
N PHE A 63 17.63 -28.74 38.76
CA PHE A 63 17.77 -27.53 39.53
C PHE A 63 16.47 -26.70 39.55
N ILE A 64 15.85 -26.44 38.39
CA ILE A 64 14.57 -25.70 38.31
C ILE A 64 13.45 -26.40 39.10
N ARG A 65 13.37 -27.73 39.05
CA ARG A 65 12.39 -28.49 39.85
C ARG A 65 12.62 -28.37 41.34
N SER A 66 13.88 -28.28 41.78
CA SER A 66 14.22 -28.08 43.19
C SER A 66 13.72 -26.74 43.74
N LEU A 67 13.62 -25.71 42.88
CA LEU A 67 13.13 -24.38 43.23
C LEU A 67 11.61 -24.28 43.40
N ARG A 68 10.84 -25.34 43.07
CA ARG A 68 9.37 -25.40 43.23
C ARG A 68 8.63 -24.13 42.79
N LEU A 69 9.03 -23.59 41.64
CA LEU A 69 8.51 -22.33 41.12
C LEU A 69 7.05 -22.46 40.67
N GLN A 70 6.29 -21.38 40.82
CA GLN A 70 4.91 -21.31 40.35
C GLN A 70 4.85 -21.10 38.84
N ASP A 71 3.70 -21.41 38.25
CA ASP A 71 3.44 -21.02 36.86
C ASP A 71 3.46 -19.49 36.75
N PRO A 72 4.20 -18.91 35.78
CA PRO A 72 4.14 -17.48 35.47
C PRO A 72 2.72 -16.91 35.35
N ALA A 73 1.78 -17.70 34.84
CA ALA A 73 0.37 -17.32 34.73
C ALA A 73 -0.35 -17.26 36.09
N LEU A 74 0.26 -17.68 37.20
CA LEU A 74 -0.33 -17.61 38.55
C LEU A 74 0.37 -16.58 39.43
N LEU A 75 1.46 -15.96 38.95
CA LEU A 75 2.19 -14.95 39.70
C LEU A 75 1.32 -13.70 39.95
N PRO A 76 1.51 -13.03 41.10
CA PRO A 76 0.81 -11.78 41.40
C PRO A 76 1.21 -10.70 40.40
N LEU A 77 0.23 -9.90 39.99
CA LEU A 77 0.46 -8.74 39.13
C LEU A 77 1.09 -7.61 39.94
N ARG A 78 2.06 -6.92 39.35
CA ARG A 78 2.56 -5.67 39.91
C ARG A 78 1.53 -4.57 39.74
N VAL A 79 1.60 -3.57 40.60
CA VAL A 79 0.73 -2.39 40.52
C VAL A 79 1.03 -1.58 39.26
N ASP A 80 -0.02 -1.01 38.67
CA ASP A 80 0.11 -0.03 37.59
C ASP A 80 0.89 1.19 38.08
N GLY A 81 1.76 1.72 37.21
CA GLY A 81 2.66 2.82 37.56
C GLY A 81 3.99 2.37 38.16
N SER A 82 4.25 1.07 38.22
CA SER A 82 5.53 0.54 38.68
C SER A 82 6.67 0.83 37.70
N LYS A 83 7.90 0.84 38.22
CA LYS A 83 9.11 0.99 37.40
C LYS A 83 9.30 -0.25 36.51
N PRO A 84 9.88 -0.09 35.30
CA PRO A 84 10.13 -1.22 34.40
C PRO A 84 10.99 -2.27 35.09
N HIS A 85 10.55 -3.53 35.00
CA HIS A 85 11.34 -4.68 35.35
C HIS A 85 12.51 -4.83 34.36
N PRO A 86 13.79 -4.87 34.79
CA PRO A 86 14.96 -4.86 33.89
C PRO A 86 15.04 -6.02 32.89
N HIS A 87 14.49 -7.18 33.27
CA HIS A 87 14.57 -8.43 32.49
C HIS A 87 13.25 -8.83 31.80
N LEU A 88 12.22 -7.98 31.81
CA LEU A 88 10.96 -8.25 31.10
C LEU A 88 10.80 -7.33 29.89
N ALA A 89 10.22 -7.86 28.81
CA ALA A 89 9.98 -7.14 27.58
C ALA A 89 8.90 -6.08 27.77
N LEU A 90 9.17 -4.88 27.25
CA LEU A 90 8.20 -3.80 27.21
C LEU A 90 7.27 -3.99 26.01
N GLN A 91 5.97 -4.06 26.26
CA GLN A 91 4.94 -4.17 25.23
C GLN A 91 4.21 -2.84 25.09
N ARG A 92 3.88 -2.46 23.86
CA ARG A 92 3.06 -1.27 23.59
C ARG A 92 1.62 -1.68 23.36
N GLY A 93 0.72 -0.92 23.96
CA GLY A 93 -0.70 -1.09 23.73
C GLY A 93 -1.48 0.15 24.15
N SER A 94 -2.78 -0.07 24.27
CA SER A 94 -3.74 0.96 24.63
C SER A 94 -4.68 0.43 25.71
N ALA A 95 -5.29 1.34 26.46
CA ALA A 95 -6.26 0.99 27.49
C ALA A 95 -7.51 1.87 27.42
N CYS A 96 -8.67 1.29 27.68
CA CYS A 96 -9.94 2.00 27.79
C CYS A 96 -9.91 2.94 29.02
N LYS A 97 -10.27 4.22 28.84
CA LYS A 97 -10.34 5.23 29.92
C LYS A 97 -11.44 4.94 30.95
N HIS A 98 -12.43 4.11 30.60
CA HIS A 98 -13.66 3.93 31.36
C HIS A 98 -13.71 2.68 32.24
N CYS A 99 -13.10 1.59 31.79
CA CYS A 99 -13.12 0.29 32.48
C CYS A 99 -11.74 -0.34 32.65
N GLY A 100 -10.69 0.26 32.08
CA GLY A 100 -9.32 -0.26 32.18
C GLY A 100 -9.01 -1.49 31.32
N LEU A 101 -9.90 -1.89 30.40
CA LEU A 101 -9.62 -2.96 29.41
C LEU A 101 -8.37 -2.60 28.60
N ARG A 102 -7.47 -3.57 28.40
CA ARG A 102 -6.18 -3.40 27.73
C ARG A 102 -6.12 -4.23 26.46
N SER A 103 -5.56 -3.67 25.40
CA SER A 103 -5.32 -4.39 24.16
C SER A 103 -4.14 -3.80 23.40
N VAL A 104 -3.46 -4.64 22.64
CA VAL A 104 -2.49 -4.21 21.63
C VAL A 104 -3.17 -3.71 20.35
N SER A 105 -4.44 -4.10 20.14
CA SER A 105 -5.25 -3.69 18.98
C SER A 105 -6.20 -2.56 19.34
N GLU A 106 -6.08 -1.45 18.62
CA GLU A 106 -6.98 -0.31 18.78
C GLU A 106 -8.39 -0.60 18.29
N LYS A 107 -8.56 -1.46 17.27
CA LYS A 107 -9.88 -1.89 16.77
C LYS A 107 -10.69 -2.56 17.90
N VAL A 108 -10.08 -3.49 18.64
CA VAL A 108 -10.71 -4.19 19.78
C VAL A 108 -11.17 -3.19 20.85
N LEU A 109 -10.38 -2.16 21.14
CA LEU A 109 -10.76 -1.15 22.12
C LEU A 109 -11.83 -0.19 21.60
N ALA A 110 -11.78 0.18 20.33
CA ALA A 110 -12.80 1.02 19.71
C ALA A 110 -14.17 0.34 19.72
N ASP A 111 -14.23 -0.94 19.37
CA ASP A 111 -15.46 -1.72 19.36
C ASP A 111 -15.98 -1.98 20.77
N HIS A 112 -15.08 -2.26 21.72
CA HIS A 112 -15.44 -2.35 23.13
C HIS A 112 -16.03 -1.02 23.67
N VAL A 113 -15.39 0.12 23.40
CA VAL A 113 -15.88 1.43 23.85
C VAL A 113 -17.25 1.73 23.25
N ARG A 114 -17.46 1.37 21.98
CA ARG A 114 -18.73 1.57 21.29
C ARG A 114 -19.86 0.73 21.89
N LYS A 115 -19.58 -0.53 22.25
CA LYS A 115 -20.58 -1.47 22.78
C LYS A 115 -20.85 -1.29 24.27
N GLU A 116 -19.82 -1.16 25.09
CA GLU A 116 -19.92 -1.18 26.56
C GLU A 116 -19.99 0.21 27.19
N HIS A 117 -19.64 1.26 26.42
CA HIS A 117 -19.55 2.64 26.91
C HIS A 117 -20.27 3.66 26.01
N GLU A 118 -21.28 3.21 25.25
CA GLU A 118 -22.11 4.05 24.38
C GLU A 118 -22.65 5.29 25.11
N ASP A 119 -23.25 5.12 26.30
CA ASP A 119 -23.80 6.20 27.12
C ASP A 119 -22.77 7.29 27.50
N LYS A 120 -21.49 6.92 27.57
CA LYS A 120 -20.39 7.84 27.92
C LYS A 120 -19.88 8.56 26.68
N VAL A 121 -19.84 7.87 25.54
CA VAL A 121 -19.51 8.44 24.22
C VAL A 121 -20.56 9.47 23.83
N GLU A 122 -21.85 9.13 23.94
CA GLU A 122 -22.94 10.05 23.61
C GLU A 122 -22.96 11.31 24.48
N ARG A 123 -22.75 11.17 25.79
CA ARG A 123 -22.72 12.32 26.71
C ARG A 123 -21.63 13.32 26.37
N VAL A 124 -20.44 12.84 25.99
CA VAL A 124 -19.32 13.71 25.59
C VAL A 124 -19.57 14.30 24.20
N GLY A 125 -20.15 13.52 23.28
CA GLY A 125 -20.57 13.98 21.95
C GLY A 125 -21.65 15.08 21.99
N ARG A 126 -22.54 15.07 22.98
CA ARG A 126 -23.54 16.15 23.18
C ARG A 126 -22.92 17.45 23.72
N GLN A 127 -21.76 17.37 24.38
CA GLN A 127 -21.08 18.54 24.98
C GLN A 127 -20.00 19.14 24.07
N GLN A 128 -19.49 18.38 23.08
CA GLN A 128 -18.41 18.81 22.19
C GLN A 128 -18.76 18.55 20.73
N THR A 129 -18.61 19.55 19.87
CA THR A 129 -18.95 19.48 18.43
C THR A 129 -18.02 18.59 17.60
N ARG A 130 -16.92 18.09 18.17
CA ARG A 130 -15.97 17.17 17.54
C ARG A 130 -15.46 16.18 18.58
N HIS A 131 -16.07 15.00 18.62
CA HIS A 131 -15.75 13.94 19.56
C HIS A 131 -15.42 12.66 18.80
N TRP A 132 -14.26 12.06 19.10
CA TRP A 132 -13.79 10.85 18.42
C TRP A 132 -13.65 9.69 19.41
N LEU A 133 -13.88 8.46 18.96
CA LEU A 133 -13.77 7.26 19.81
C LEU A 133 -12.38 7.08 20.43
N HIS A 134 -11.32 7.50 19.73
CA HIS A 134 -9.96 7.44 20.28
C HIS A 134 -9.77 8.33 21.52
N ASP A 135 -10.62 9.35 21.73
CA ASP A 135 -10.58 10.19 22.93
C ASP A 135 -10.94 9.41 24.20
N HIS A 136 -11.54 8.23 24.06
CA HIS A 136 -11.85 7.31 25.16
C HIS A 136 -10.79 6.22 25.37
N ILE A 137 -9.73 6.23 24.57
CA ILE A 137 -8.64 5.27 24.61
C ILE A 137 -7.36 6.01 25.04
N ARG A 138 -6.63 5.46 26.00
CA ARG A 138 -5.27 5.92 26.35
C ARG A 138 -4.29 5.18 25.45
N GLN A 139 -3.71 5.87 24.48
CA GLN A 139 -2.71 5.33 23.57
C GLN A 139 -1.29 5.47 24.12
N GLY A 140 -0.36 4.72 23.54
CA GLY A 140 1.07 4.84 23.83
C GLY A 140 1.45 4.37 25.23
N ILE A 141 0.63 3.53 25.85
CA ILE A 141 0.93 2.96 27.16
C ILE A 141 1.92 1.81 26.98
N SER A 142 2.90 1.77 27.87
CA SER A 142 3.86 0.67 27.94
C SER A 142 3.46 -0.30 29.06
N PHE A 143 3.49 -1.59 28.75
CA PHE A 143 3.07 -2.68 29.62
C PHE A 143 4.20 -3.68 29.81
N GLN A 144 4.21 -4.35 30.95
CA GLN A 144 4.99 -5.57 31.16
C GLN A 144 4.08 -6.67 31.69
N SER A 145 4.40 -7.91 31.34
CA SER A 145 3.69 -9.11 31.77
C SER A 145 4.71 -10.20 32.13
N TRP A 146 4.31 -11.11 33.01
CA TRP A 146 5.13 -12.28 33.32
C TRP A 146 5.18 -13.27 32.15
N ALA A 147 4.05 -13.49 31.49
CA ALA A 147 3.92 -14.38 30.34
C ALA A 147 4.14 -13.66 29.00
N VAL A 148 4.42 -14.43 27.95
CA VAL A 148 4.56 -13.92 26.58
C VAL A 148 3.26 -13.26 26.12
N SER A 149 3.34 -11.99 25.69
CA SER A 149 2.22 -11.27 25.05
C SER A 149 0.88 -11.29 25.81
N ASP A 150 0.90 -11.42 27.14
CA ASP A 150 -0.32 -11.44 27.96
C ASP A 150 -0.72 -10.03 28.39
N ILE A 151 -1.35 -9.31 27.46
CA ILE A 151 -1.82 -7.93 27.71
C ILE A 151 -2.92 -7.87 28.76
N LYS A 152 -3.71 -8.94 28.92
CA LYS A 152 -4.82 -9.02 29.89
C LYS A 152 -4.26 -9.09 31.32
N ARG A 153 -3.13 -9.77 31.51
CA ARG A 153 -2.40 -9.87 32.78
C ARG A 153 -1.09 -9.08 32.75
N SER A 154 -1.19 -7.83 32.31
CA SER A 154 -0.08 -6.89 32.28
C SER A 154 -0.29 -5.73 33.23
N TRP A 155 0.79 -5.06 33.64
CA TRP A 155 0.75 -3.81 34.41
C TRP A 155 1.33 -2.64 33.62
N ILE A 156 0.83 -1.44 33.87
CA ILE A 156 1.32 -0.20 33.24
C ILE A 156 2.66 0.17 33.86
N VAL A 157 3.63 0.50 33.00
CA VAL A 157 4.96 0.91 33.40
C VAL A 157 5.16 2.39 33.13
N VAL A 158 5.64 3.13 34.13
CA VAL A 158 6.04 4.54 33.97
C VAL A 158 7.52 4.57 33.58
N THR A 159 7.80 5.20 32.44
CA THR A 159 9.18 5.41 31.95
C THR A 159 9.47 6.91 31.98
N ASP A 160 10.45 7.32 32.77
CA ASP A 160 10.85 8.72 32.91
C ASP A 160 11.82 9.18 31.80
N ASP A 161 12.25 8.26 30.92
CA ASP A 161 13.27 8.54 29.89
C ASP A 161 12.77 8.15 28.48
N PRO A 162 12.57 9.14 27.57
CA PRO A 162 12.23 8.92 26.17
C PRO A 162 13.28 8.10 25.38
N LEU A 163 14.53 8.01 25.86
CA LEU A 163 15.64 7.34 25.17
C LEU A 163 15.71 5.83 25.45
N GLU A 164 15.24 5.36 26.62
CA GLU A 164 15.16 3.93 26.97
C GLU A 164 14.15 3.17 26.09
N ILE A 165 13.09 3.87 25.65
CA ILE A 165 12.07 3.37 24.73
C ILE A 165 12.67 2.98 23.37
N LYS A 166 13.78 3.61 22.95
CA LYS A 166 14.48 3.26 21.70
C LYS A 166 15.43 2.08 21.85
N ARG A 167 16.02 1.87 23.05
CA ARG A 167 17.03 0.82 23.28
C ARG A 167 16.45 -0.58 23.45
N HIS A 168 15.22 -0.69 23.95
CA HIS A 168 14.52 -1.98 24.06
C HIS A 168 13.69 -2.36 22.82
N ASN A 169 13.72 -1.54 21.77
CA ASN A 169 13.11 -1.81 20.48
C ASN A 169 14.12 -2.52 19.55
N THR A 170 14.13 -3.86 19.54
CA THR A 170 14.81 -4.61 18.48
C THR A 170 13.87 -5.10 17.37
N ASN A 171 12.57 -4.78 17.38
CA ASN A 171 11.65 -5.32 16.36
C ASN A 171 10.65 -4.34 15.72
N VAL A 172 10.84 -3.03 15.83
CA VAL A 172 10.13 -2.10 14.94
C VAL A 172 11.09 -1.00 14.51
N LEU A 173 11.78 -1.23 13.39
CA LEU A 173 12.30 -0.13 12.59
C LEU A 173 11.09 0.63 12.03
N LEU A 174 10.54 1.56 12.81
CA LEU A 174 9.81 2.66 12.23
C LEU A 174 10.86 3.43 11.41
N GLN A 175 10.95 3.14 10.11
CA GLN A 175 11.63 4.04 9.20
C GLN A 175 11.07 5.43 9.47
N ALA A 176 11.95 6.35 9.89
CA ALA A 176 11.56 7.74 10.04
C ALA A 176 11.01 8.20 8.69
N SER A 177 9.82 8.80 8.70
CA SER A 177 9.28 9.44 7.51
C SER A 177 10.37 10.34 6.90
N PRO A 178 10.68 10.20 5.60
CA PRO A 178 11.70 11.00 4.94
C PRO A 178 11.53 12.48 5.31
N ASP A 179 12.64 13.18 5.58
CA ASP A 179 12.61 14.57 6.10
C ASP A 179 11.69 15.48 5.28
N VAL A 180 11.67 15.29 3.97
CA VAL A 180 10.83 16.02 3.01
C VAL A 180 9.33 15.84 3.31
N VAL A 181 8.88 14.62 3.60
CA VAL A 181 7.47 14.31 3.88
C VAL A 181 7.06 14.88 5.24
N ARG A 182 7.97 14.83 6.23
CA ARG A 182 7.72 15.42 7.55
C ARG A 182 7.62 16.95 7.48
N HIS A 183 8.57 17.60 6.81
CA HIS A 183 8.54 19.05 6.59
C HIS A 183 7.29 19.48 5.83
N PHE A 184 6.88 18.72 4.82
CA PHE A 184 5.64 18.99 4.09
C PHE A 184 4.42 18.88 5.01
N ALA A 185 4.33 17.84 5.85
CA ALA A 185 3.25 17.67 6.81
C ALA A 185 3.20 18.77 7.88
N GLU A 186 4.37 19.17 8.42
CA GLU A 186 4.51 20.27 9.37
C GLU A 186 4.11 21.61 8.76
N ASN A 187 4.53 21.89 7.52
CA ASN A 187 4.13 23.08 6.77
C ASN A 187 2.63 23.10 6.50
N LEU A 188 2.04 21.97 6.09
CA LEU A 188 0.61 21.84 5.86
C LEU A 188 -0.18 22.11 7.15
N PHE A 189 0.30 21.57 8.28
CA PHE A 189 -0.33 21.77 9.58
C PHE A 189 -0.23 23.24 10.05
N ALA A 190 0.92 23.88 9.88
CA ALA A 190 1.11 25.28 10.22
C ALA A 190 0.22 26.20 9.37
N GLN A 191 0.09 25.93 8.07
CA GLN A 191 -0.81 26.65 7.17
C GLN A 191 -2.28 26.48 7.57
N GLU A 192 -2.70 25.29 7.99
CA GLU A 192 -4.08 25.05 8.44
C GLU A 192 -4.38 25.76 9.77
N ARG A 193 -3.42 25.78 10.72
CA ARG A 193 -3.59 26.56 11.97
C ARG A 193 -3.74 28.05 11.69
N ALA A 194 -2.88 28.62 10.85
CA ALA A 194 -2.98 30.04 10.47
C ALA A 194 -4.31 30.36 9.77
N ARG A 195 -4.87 29.41 9.00
CA ARG A 195 -6.20 29.53 8.37
C ARG A 195 -7.32 29.54 9.40
N LEU A 196 -7.30 28.61 10.37
CA LEU A 196 -8.30 28.55 11.43
C LEU A 196 -8.30 29.83 12.28
N GLU A 197 -7.11 30.36 12.59
CA GLU A 197 -6.92 31.65 13.26
C GLU A 197 -7.38 32.84 12.37
N GLY A 198 -7.22 32.74 11.05
CA GLY A 198 -7.70 33.72 10.07
C GLY A 198 -9.22 33.66 9.80
N GLU A 199 -9.83 32.48 9.94
CA GLU A 199 -11.26 32.22 9.76
C GLU A 199 -12.12 32.65 10.95
N GLU A 200 -11.60 32.57 12.18
CA GLU A 200 -12.25 33.24 13.33
C GLU A 200 -12.37 34.75 13.08
N ASN A 201 -11.35 35.36 12.48
CA ASN A 201 -11.34 36.78 12.11
C ASN A 201 -12.19 37.09 10.86
N HIS A 202 -12.39 36.14 9.94
CA HIS A 202 -13.23 36.30 8.75
C HIS A 202 -14.71 35.99 8.98
N ARG A 203 -15.07 35.05 9.87
CA ARG A 203 -16.47 34.78 10.25
C ARG A 203 -17.16 36.03 10.83
N PHE A 204 -16.41 36.91 11.47
CA PHE A 204 -16.91 38.19 11.98
C PHE A 204 -17.07 39.28 10.90
N LYS A 205 -16.40 39.14 9.74
CA LYS A 205 -16.44 40.12 8.63
C LYS A 205 -17.31 39.69 7.44
N LEU A 206 -17.56 38.38 7.26
CA LEU A 206 -18.28 37.82 6.12
C LEU A 206 -19.83 37.91 6.23
N GLN A 207 -20.36 38.53 7.28
CA GLN A 207 -21.80 38.81 7.38
C GLN A 207 -22.21 40.08 6.61
N LYS A 208 -21.26 40.78 5.94
CA LYS A 208 -21.52 42.07 5.29
C LYS A 208 -21.00 42.24 3.85
N ALA A 209 -20.46 41.19 3.22
CA ALA A 209 -20.05 41.28 1.81
C ALA A 209 -20.31 39.96 1.09
N THR A 210 -21.45 39.89 0.43
CA THR A 210 -21.67 39.04 -0.73
C THR A 210 -20.79 39.52 -1.89
N GLU A 211 -20.37 38.54 -2.71
CA GLU A 211 -19.75 38.65 -4.04
C GLU A 211 -18.21 38.70 -4.11
N SER A 212 -17.67 37.66 -4.77
CA SER A 212 -16.43 37.62 -5.60
C SER A 212 -15.28 36.66 -5.25
N VAL A 213 -15.47 35.63 -4.43
CA VAL A 213 -14.55 34.47 -4.43
C VAL A 213 -15.34 33.23 -4.82
N PRO A 214 -15.02 32.54 -5.94
CA PRO A 214 -15.71 31.30 -6.29
C PRO A 214 -15.60 30.31 -5.13
N SER A 215 -16.75 29.87 -4.61
CA SER A 215 -16.85 28.90 -3.52
C SER A 215 -16.10 27.59 -3.81
N ILE A 216 -15.75 27.34 -5.08
CA ILE A 216 -14.94 26.22 -5.57
C ILE A 216 -13.50 26.25 -5.00
N LEU A 217 -12.88 27.42 -4.82
CA LEU A 217 -11.52 27.53 -4.24
C LEU A 217 -11.48 27.26 -2.72
N LEU A 218 -12.64 27.05 -2.09
CA LEU A 218 -12.77 26.89 -0.63
C LEU A 218 -12.82 25.43 -0.17
N THR A 219 -12.83 24.45 -1.07
CA THR A 219 -12.75 23.04 -0.64
C THR A 219 -11.33 22.71 -0.20
N ASN A 220 -11.17 22.17 1.01
CA ASN A 220 -9.87 21.68 1.51
C ASN A 220 -9.17 20.72 0.53
N TRP A 221 -9.95 20.03 -0.29
CA TRP A 221 -9.49 19.20 -1.40
C TRP A 221 -8.65 19.97 -2.42
N LEU A 222 -9.20 21.00 -3.08
CA LEU A 222 -8.49 21.73 -4.15
C LEU A 222 -7.30 22.53 -3.63
N ARG A 223 -7.37 23.00 -2.37
CA ARG A 223 -6.22 23.59 -1.68
C ARG A 223 -5.08 22.57 -1.51
N ARG A 224 -5.40 21.36 -1.06
CA ARG A 224 -4.40 20.29 -0.81
C ARG A 224 -3.82 19.72 -2.09
N THR A 225 -4.63 19.55 -3.13
CA THR A 225 -4.15 19.05 -4.42
C THR A 225 -3.37 20.10 -5.21
N GLY A 226 -3.64 21.40 -4.98
CA GLY A 226 -2.96 22.51 -5.64
C GLY A 226 -3.29 22.63 -7.14
N TRP A 227 -4.32 21.94 -7.62
CA TRP A 227 -4.70 21.92 -9.04
C TRP A 227 -4.98 23.30 -9.65
N PRO A 228 -5.63 24.26 -8.95
CA PRO A 228 -5.83 25.60 -9.51
C PRO A 228 -4.53 26.30 -9.89
N LYS A 229 -3.48 26.15 -9.07
CA LYS A 229 -2.16 26.70 -9.34
C LYS A 229 -1.41 25.88 -10.39
N LEU A 230 -1.57 24.55 -10.38
CA LEU A 230 -0.91 23.67 -11.35
C LEU A 230 -1.36 23.94 -12.79
N PHE A 231 -2.63 24.30 -12.99
CA PHE A 231 -3.25 24.51 -14.31
C PHE A 231 -3.53 25.98 -14.64
N GLU A 232 -2.97 26.92 -13.87
CA GLU A 232 -3.19 28.37 -14.07
C GLU A 232 -2.83 28.82 -15.49
N ASP A 233 -1.68 28.35 -15.98
CA ASP A 233 -1.16 28.68 -17.32
C ASP A 233 -1.41 27.57 -18.37
N ALA A 234 -2.27 26.59 -18.06
CA ALA A 234 -2.44 25.39 -18.87
C ALA A 234 -3.77 25.35 -19.64
N ARG A 235 -3.75 24.79 -20.86
CA ARG A 235 -4.93 24.58 -21.70
C ARG A 235 -5.66 23.29 -21.33
N ARG A 236 -6.54 23.41 -20.32
CA ARG A 236 -7.30 22.30 -19.73
C ARG A 236 -8.12 21.49 -20.74
N ASP A 237 -8.71 22.17 -21.73
CA ASP A 237 -9.44 21.56 -22.84
C ASP A 237 -8.56 20.56 -23.62
N ILE A 238 -7.37 21.02 -24.02
CA ILE A 238 -6.43 20.21 -24.78
C ILE A 238 -5.84 19.09 -23.91
N LEU A 239 -5.59 19.35 -22.62
CA LEU A 239 -5.10 18.34 -21.68
C LEU A 239 -6.08 17.17 -21.56
N VAL A 240 -7.39 17.44 -21.50
CA VAL A 240 -8.40 16.37 -21.48
C VAL A 240 -8.40 15.61 -22.80
N SER A 241 -8.40 16.30 -23.94
CA SER A 241 -8.37 15.65 -25.27
C SER A 241 -7.12 14.78 -25.49
N LEU A 242 -5.97 15.16 -24.95
CA LEU A 242 -4.74 14.37 -25.02
C LEU A 242 -4.87 13.00 -24.33
N THR A 243 -5.79 12.85 -23.38
CA THR A 243 -6.01 11.57 -22.66
C THR A 243 -6.89 10.57 -23.40
N ALA A 244 -7.53 10.94 -24.52
CA ALA A 244 -8.44 10.07 -25.26
C ALA A 244 -7.77 8.75 -25.69
N LEU A 245 -8.50 7.64 -25.78
CA LEU A 245 -7.91 6.41 -26.34
C LEU A 245 -8.05 6.44 -27.86
N PRO A 246 -7.04 5.97 -28.61
CA PRO A 246 -7.19 5.80 -30.05
C PRO A 246 -8.27 4.73 -30.31
N PRO A 247 -9.18 4.94 -31.27
CA PRO A 247 -10.01 3.86 -31.81
C PRO A 247 -9.12 2.73 -32.34
N ARG A 248 -9.66 1.50 -32.44
CA ARG A 248 -8.91 0.36 -33.02
C ARG A 248 -8.42 0.65 -34.43
N GLU A 249 -9.28 1.27 -35.23
CA GLU A 249 -8.99 1.67 -36.61
C GLU A 249 -9.34 3.15 -36.76
N PRO A 250 -8.41 4.07 -36.43
CA PRO A 250 -8.68 5.49 -36.55
C PRO A 250 -8.80 5.84 -38.03
N ALA A 251 -10.01 6.21 -38.44
CA ALA A 251 -10.29 6.64 -39.82
C ALA A 251 -9.98 8.12 -40.06
N ARG A 252 -9.88 8.92 -38.98
CA ARG A 252 -9.70 10.38 -39.05
C ARG A 252 -8.66 10.85 -38.03
N PRO A 253 -7.97 11.98 -38.29
CA PRO A 253 -7.11 12.60 -37.29
C PRO A 253 -7.90 13.01 -36.04
N LEU A 254 -7.34 12.76 -34.85
CA LEU A 254 -7.93 13.21 -33.59
C LEU A 254 -7.73 14.72 -33.45
N SER A 255 -8.81 15.46 -33.22
CA SER A 255 -8.72 16.90 -32.94
C SER A 255 -8.42 17.12 -31.47
N LEU A 256 -7.29 17.76 -31.17
CA LEU A 256 -6.84 18.00 -29.80
C LEU A 256 -7.27 19.36 -29.26
N GLY A 257 -7.54 20.33 -30.14
CA GLY A 257 -8.02 21.67 -29.78
C GLY A 257 -7.27 22.78 -30.52
N ILE A 258 -7.54 24.04 -30.16
CA ILE A 258 -7.03 25.22 -30.87
C ILE A 258 -6.08 26.01 -29.96
N VAL A 259 -4.85 26.23 -30.42
CA VAL A 259 -3.84 27.09 -29.76
C VAL A 259 -3.43 28.19 -30.72
N ASP A 260 -3.48 29.45 -30.29
CA ASP A 260 -3.12 30.63 -31.09
C ASP A 260 -3.81 30.67 -32.47
N GLY A 261 -5.06 30.21 -32.55
CA GLY A 261 -5.84 30.13 -33.78
C GLY A 261 -5.49 28.93 -34.68
N GLN A 262 -4.49 28.12 -34.31
CA GLN A 262 -4.09 26.92 -35.04
C GLN A 262 -4.73 25.67 -34.42
N LEU A 263 -5.42 24.89 -35.26
CA LEU A 263 -6.00 23.60 -34.87
C LEU A 263 -4.90 22.55 -34.76
N ILE A 264 -4.70 22.01 -33.56
CA ILE A 264 -3.79 20.93 -33.28
C ILE A 264 -4.53 19.61 -33.48
N LYS A 265 -3.94 18.73 -34.28
CA LYS A 265 -4.46 17.39 -34.55
C LYS A 265 -3.38 16.36 -34.36
N SER A 266 -3.76 15.19 -33.87
CA SER A 266 -2.95 13.99 -33.98
C SER A 266 -3.26 13.31 -35.32
N PRO A 267 -2.29 13.18 -36.24
CA PRO A 267 -2.50 12.56 -37.54
C PRO A 267 -2.98 11.10 -37.43
N THR A 268 -3.75 10.64 -38.41
CA THR A 268 -4.27 9.27 -38.45
C THR A 268 -3.18 8.20 -38.36
N SER A 269 -2.01 8.43 -38.98
CA SER A 269 -0.88 7.52 -38.89
C SER A 269 -0.29 7.44 -37.48
N GLU A 270 -0.27 8.55 -36.75
CA GLU A 270 0.19 8.59 -35.35
C GLU A 270 -0.83 7.90 -34.43
N GLU A 271 -2.13 8.08 -34.66
CA GLU A 271 -3.18 7.38 -33.91
C GLU A 271 -3.19 5.87 -34.19
N ARG A 272 -2.94 5.42 -35.43
CA ARG A 272 -2.77 3.98 -35.74
C ARG A 272 -1.60 3.38 -34.98
N LYS A 273 -0.48 4.10 -34.93
CA LYS A 273 0.71 3.70 -34.18
C LYS A 273 0.43 3.64 -32.68
N LEU A 274 -0.30 4.62 -32.14
CA LEU A 274 -0.76 4.58 -30.75
C LEU A 274 -1.67 3.39 -30.48
N ALA A 275 -2.61 3.07 -31.37
CA ALA A 275 -3.49 1.91 -31.24
C ALA A 275 -2.67 0.60 -31.16
N SER A 276 -1.66 0.44 -32.01
CA SER A 276 -0.72 -0.70 -31.96
C SER A 276 0.04 -0.78 -30.63
N MET A 277 0.54 0.36 -30.12
CA MET A 277 1.19 0.41 -28.80
C MET A 277 0.20 0.04 -27.67
N MET A 278 -1.05 0.49 -27.74
CA MET A 278 -2.06 0.18 -26.73
C MET A 278 -2.44 -1.30 -26.72
N GLN A 279 -2.43 -1.96 -27.88
CA GLN A 279 -2.60 -3.41 -27.97
C GLN A 279 -1.41 -4.15 -27.33
N ALA A 280 -0.18 -3.69 -27.54
CA ALA A 280 1.00 -4.26 -26.88
C ALA A 280 0.99 -4.00 -25.36
N ILE A 281 0.38 -2.91 -24.88
CA ILE A 281 0.13 -2.70 -23.44
C ILE A 281 -0.89 -3.70 -22.90
N ASP A 282 -1.94 -4.04 -23.65
CA ASP A 282 -2.87 -5.09 -23.22
C ASP A 282 -2.15 -6.43 -23.07
N GLN A 283 -1.29 -6.79 -24.04
CA GLN A 283 -0.45 -7.99 -23.95
C GLN A 283 0.51 -7.96 -22.76
N LEU A 284 1.12 -6.80 -22.48
CA LEU A 284 1.98 -6.62 -21.29
C LEU A 284 1.19 -6.90 -20.02
N LEU A 285 0.01 -6.31 -19.88
CA LEU A 285 -0.83 -6.47 -18.69
C LEU A 285 -1.38 -7.90 -18.56
N ASP A 286 -1.62 -8.59 -19.67
CA ASP A 286 -1.97 -10.02 -19.67
C ASP A 286 -0.82 -10.86 -19.12
N GLN A 287 0.41 -10.63 -19.58
CA GLN A 287 1.61 -11.30 -19.07
C GLN A 287 1.88 -10.98 -17.59
N CYS A 288 1.69 -9.74 -17.18
CA CYS A 288 1.74 -9.35 -15.76
C CYS A 288 0.68 -10.11 -14.94
N GLY A 289 -0.53 -10.27 -15.48
CA GLY A 289 -1.61 -11.04 -14.85
C GLY A 289 -1.27 -12.53 -14.71
N GLU A 290 -0.71 -13.15 -15.75
CA GLU A 290 -0.23 -14.53 -15.71
C GLU A 290 0.90 -14.71 -14.70
N THR A 291 1.86 -13.79 -14.68
CA THR A 291 2.96 -13.76 -13.71
C THR A 291 2.42 -13.63 -12.29
N ALA A 292 1.46 -12.74 -12.04
CA ALA A 292 0.84 -12.62 -10.73
C ALA A 292 0.12 -13.90 -10.31
N ARG A 293 -0.54 -14.61 -11.23
CA ARG A 293 -1.21 -15.90 -10.94
C ARG A 293 -0.22 -17.02 -10.59
N SER A 294 0.96 -17.05 -11.23
CA SER A 294 1.99 -18.06 -10.94
C SER A 294 2.89 -17.69 -9.76
N THR A 295 2.82 -16.46 -9.27
CA THR A 295 3.63 -15.95 -8.18
C THR A 295 3.10 -16.39 -6.81
N ASP A 296 4.00 -16.86 -5.95
CA ASP A 296 3.70 -17.28 -4.58
C ASP A 296 3.02 -16.17 -3.75
N VAL A 297 2.19 -16.57 -2.78
CA VAL A 297 1.46 -15.68 -1.88
C VAL A 297 2.39 -14.71 -1.15
N CYS A 298 3.59 -15.16 -0.74
CA CYS A 298 4.56 -14.31 -0.07
C CYS A 298 4.99 -13.14 -0.96
N LEU A 299 5.36 -13.41 -2.20
CA LEU A 299 5.77 -12.38 -3.16
C LEU A 299 4.60 -11.47 -3.55
N ARG A 300 3.38 -12.01 -3.67
CA ARG A 300 2.18 -11.18 -3.89
C ARG A 300 1.87 -10.24 -2.72
N ARG A 301 2.16 -10.64 -1.48
CA ARG A 301 2.06 -9.73 -0.32
C ARG A 301 3.08 -8.60 -0.40
N TRP A 302 4.29 -8.87 -0.89
CA TRP A 302 5.28 -7.83 -1.18
C TRP A 302 4.83 -6.91 -2.33
N LEU A 303 4.20 -7.45 -3.38
CA LEU A 303 3.65 -6.67 -4.49
C LEU A 303 2.57 -5.68 -4.03
N ARG A 304 1.67 -6.11 -3.14
CA ARG A 304 0.62 -5.25 -2.57
C ARG A 304 1.16 -4.19 -1.60
N SER A 305 2.32 -4.45 -0.98
CA SER A 305 2.89 -3.53 0.00
C SER A 305 3.25 -2.18 -0.61
N ARG A 306 2.94 -1.11 0.14
CA ARG A 306 3.38 0.25 -0.12
C ARG A 306 4.78 0.54 0.40
N PHE A 307 5.34 -0.35 1.21
CA PHE A 307 6.63 -0.18 1.85
C PHE A 307 7.65 -1.14 1.23
N PRO A 308 8.90 -0.71 1.04
CA PRO A 308 9.95 -1.53 0.43
C PRO A 308 10.47 -2.62 1.38
N ASP A 309 10.26 -2.47 2.69
CA ASP A 309 10.89 -3.26 3.76
C ASP A 309 9.94 -4.23 4.47
N GLN A 310 8.64 -4.23 4.15
CA GLN A 310 7.68 -5.15 4.76
C GLN A 310 6.58 -5.60 3.78
N PRO A 311 6.10 -6.86 3.87
CA PRO A 311 4.98 -7.34 3.09
C PRO A 311 3.64 -6.82 3.64
N TYR A 312 2.61 -6.75 2.78
CA TYR A 312 1.24 -6.48 3.21
C TYR A 312 0.60 -7.73 3.84
N LYS A 313 -0.42 -7.54 4.68
CA LYS A 313 -1.13 -8.66 5.35
C LYS A 313 -1.82 -9.62 4.39
N ALA A 314 -2.35 -9.09 3.27
CA ALA A 314 -3.05 -9.82 2.23
C ALA A 314 -2.24 -9.84 0.92
N PRO A 315 -2.36 -10.89 0.09
CA PRO A 315 -1.72 -10.92 -1.21
C PRO A 315 -2.29 -9.84 -2.14
N PHE A 316 -1.51 -9.46 -3.15
CA PHE A 316 -2.04 -8.78 -4.33
C PHE A 316 -2.98 -9.72 -5.06
N GLU A 317 -4.18 -9.24 -5.37
CA GLU A 317 -5.21 -9.98 -6.07
C GLU A 317 -5.54 -9.27 -7.36
N LEU A 318 -5.75 -10.06 -8.40
CA LEU A 318 -6.20 -9.54 -9.68
C LEU A 318 -7.68 -9.20 -9.58
N VAL A 319 -8.08 -8.13 -10.25
CA VAL A 319 -9.48 -7.75 -10.40
C VAL A 319 -10.25 -8.93 -11.00
N SER A 320 -11.26 -9.42 -10.28
CA SER A 320 -12.03 -10.60 -10.64
C SER A 320 -13.02 -10.34 -11.78
N ARG A 321 -13.58 -9.12 -11.85
CA ARG A 321 -14.57 -8.72 -12.86
C ARG A 321 -13.89 -8.16 -14.11
N LEU A 322 -14.12 -8.79 -15.27
CA LEU A 322 -13.58 -8.35 -16.57
C LEU A 322 -13.96 -6.90 -16.93
N SER A 323 -15.17 -6.44 -16.56
CA SER A 323 -15.61 -5.05 -16.79
C SER A 323 -14.77 -4.05 -16.02
N SER A 324 -14.48 -4.35 -14.74
CA SER A 324 -13.59 -3.56 -13.91
C SER A 324 -12.17 -3.60 -14.46
N GLU A 325 -11.64 -4.78 -14.79
CA GLU A 325 -10.29 -4.90 -15.35
C GLU A 325 -10.10 -4.02 -16.61
N LYS A 326 -11.07 -4.02 -17.53
CA LYS A 326 -11.07 -3.13 -18.70
C LYS A 326 -10.97 -1.66 -18.32
N LEU A 327 -11.75 -1.19 -17.34
CA LEU A 327 -11.72 0.20 -16.86
C LEU A 327 -10.35 0.57 -16.27
N TYR A 328 -9.70 -0.36 -15.58
CA TYR A 328 -8.42 -0.12 -14.93
C TYR A 328 -7.31 0.00 -15.99
N ARG A 329 -7.30 -0.93 -16.95
CA ARG A 329 -6.37 -0.93 -18.09
C ARG A 329 -6.51 0.35 -18.92
N LYS A 330 -7.73 0.88 -19.07
CA LYS A 330 -7.99 2.15 -19.77
C LYS A 330 -7.20 3.30 -19.14
N GLU A 331 -7.12 3.43 -17.82
CA GLU A 331 -6.41 4.57 -17.21
C GLU A 331 -4.89 4.55 -17.47
N LEU A 332 -4.25 3.37 -17.46
CA LEU A 332 -2.84 3.27 -17.85
C LEU A 332 -2.63 3.60 -19.33
N LYS A 333 -3.53 3.13 -20.20
CA LYS A 333 -3.49 3.46 -21.63
C LYS A 333 -3.68 4.96 -21.89
N ARG A 334 -4.59 5.61 -21.17
CA ARG A 334 -4.81 7.07 -21.21
C ARG A 334 -3.55 7.85 -20.81
N PHE A 335 -2.85 7.38 -19.77
CA PHE A 335 -1.57 7.97 -19.34
C PHE A 335 -0.52 7.94 -20.46
N LEU A 336 -0.34 6.78 -21.09
CA LEU A 336 0.63 6.62 -22.17
C LEU A 336 0.25 7.43 -23.41
N CYS A 337 -1.03 7.43 -23.81
CA CYS A 337 -1.53 8.23 -24.92
C CYS A 337 -1.29 9.73 -24.69
N PHE A 338 -1.61 10.23 -23.49
CA PHE A 338 -1.36 11.61 -23.09
C PHE A 338 0.10 12.00 -23.29
N TRP A 339 1.02 11.14 -22.86
CA TRP A 339 2.45 11.36 -22.94
C TRP A 339 3.02 11.32 -24.34
N LEU A 340 2.64 10.29 -25.09
CA LEU A 340 3.10 10.10 -26.46
C LEU A 340 2.59 11.22 -27.36
N ARG A 341 1.30 11.57 -27.31
CA ARG A 341 0.75 12.68 -28.11
C ARG A 341 1.42 14.01 -27.79
N LEU A 342 1.65 14.29 -26.51
CA LEU A 342 2.33 15.52 -26.11
C LEU A 342 3.75 15.62 -26.69
N SER A 343 4.47 14.50 -26.80
CA SER A 343 5.81 14.46 -27.42
C SER A 343 5.82 14.77 -28.92
N ARG A 344 4.67 14.63 -29.59
CA ARG A 344 4.48 14.91 -31.02
C ARG A 344 4.14 16.36 -31.31
N ILE A 345 3.72 17.12 -30.30
CA ILE A 345 3.43 18.54 -30.42
C ILE A 345 4.75 19.33 -30.37
N LEU A 346 4.84 20.40 -31.16
CA LEU A 346 6.01 21.29 -31.17
C LEU A 346 6.33 21.75 -29.73
N PRO A 347 7.61 21.72 -29.27
CA PRO A 347 7.95 22.00 -27.86
C PRO A 347 7.45 23.35 -27.34
N ALA A 348 7.38 24.37 -28.21
CA ALA A 348 6.82 25.68 -27.85
C ALA A 348 5.32 25.58 -27.53
N THR A 349 4.55 24.93 -28.39
CA THR A 349 3.12 24.70 -28.23
C THR A 349 2.82 23.76 -27.06
N ALA A 350 3.61 22.71 -26.87
CA ALA A 350 3.49 21.81 -25.72
C ALA A 350 3.69 22.54 -24.39
N LYS A 351 4.61 23.52 -24.35
CA LYS A 351 4.77 24.41 -23.18
C LYS A 351 3.51 25.23 -22.93
N THR A 352 2.90 25.80 -23.97
CA THR A 352 1.64 26.55 -23.87
C THR A 352 0.48 25.67 -23.40
N ILE A 353 0.44 24.40 -23.83
CA ILE A 353 -0.63 23.47 -23.43
C ILE A 353 -0.51 23.07 -21.96
N MET A 354 0.70 22.72 -21.51
CA MET A 354 0.91 22.23 -20.14
C MET A 354 1.18 23.33 -19.10
N GLY A 355 1.45 24.55 -19.52
CA GLY A 355 2.04 25.58 -18.64
C GLY A 355 3.48 25.29 -18.21
N ARG A 356 4.08 24.16 -18.63
CA ARG A 356 5.45 23.74 -18.29
C ARG A 356 6.15 23.02 -19.43
N ARG A 357 7.47 22.90 -19.37
CA ARG A 357 8.27 22.17 -20.37
C ARG A 357 8.42 20.70 -19.99
N LEU A 358 8.43 19.83 -21.00
CA LEU A 358 8.91 18.46 -20.82
C LEU A 358 10.41 18.47 -20.52
N GLY A 359 10.82 17.68 -19.52
CA GLY A 359 12.21 17.47 -19.17
C GLY A 359 12.97 16.78 -20.30
N ARG A 360 14.29 17.02 -20.38
CA ARG A 360 15.13 16.41 -21.43
C ARG A 360 15.12 14.88 -21.39
N ARG A 361 15.08 14.30 -20.18
CA ARG A 361 15.00 12.85 -19.98
C ARG A 361 13.67 12.28 -20.45
N GLN A 362 12.56 12.92 -20.06
CA GLN A 362 11.20 12.57 -20.50
C GLN A 362 11.11 12.57 -22.04
N LEU A 363 11.54 13.66 -22.67
CA LEU A 363 11.48 13.80 -24.13
C LEU A 363 12.33 12.74 -24.84
N ARG A 364 13.54 12.45 -24.34
CA ARG A 364 14.40 11.40 -24.92
C ARG A 364 13.73 10.03 -24.85
N ALA A 365 13.23 9.63 -23.67
CA ALA A 365 12.58 8.34 -23.50
C ALA A 365 11.36 8.18 -24.42
N LEU A 366 10.57 9.26 -24.61
CA LEU A 366 9.43 9.28 -25.53
C LEU A 366 9.86 9.16 -26.99
N LEU A 367 10.92 9.85 -27.39
CA LEU A 367 11.46 9.77 -28.75
C LEU A 367 12.07 8.41 -29.06
N ASP A 368 12.76 7.80 -28.10
CA ASP A 368 13.35 6.46 -28.25
C ASP A 368 12.24 5.40 -28.39
N LEU A 369 11.21 5.44 -27.53
CA LEU A 369 10.04 4.56 -27.64
C LEU A 369 9.32 4.76 -28.97
N TRP A 370 9.06 6.01 -29.36
CA TRP A 370 8.33 6.32 -30.60
C TRP A 370 9.15 5.98 -31.85
N GLY A 371 10.46 6.16 -31.81
CA GLY A 371 11.36 5.98 -32.95
C GLY A 371 11.71 4.54 -33.27
N ASP A 372 11.43 3.58 -32.37
CA ASP A 372 11.82 2.19 -32.55
C ASP A 372 11.19 1.57 -33.80
N ASP A 373 12.00 0.82 -34.54
CA ASP A 373 11.62 0.15 -35.79
C ASP A 373 10.53 -0.91 -35.58
N ILE A 374 10.33 -1.39 -34.36
CA ILE A 374 9.26 -2.33 -34.01
C ILE A 374 7.86 -1.80 -34.32
N TRP A 375 7.70 -0.47 -34.41
CA TRP A 375 6.44 0.14 -34.77
C TRP A 375 6.31 0.38 -36.28
N LYS A 376 7.28 -0.08 -37.09
CA LYS A 376 7.30 0.02 -38.55
C LYS A 376 6.83 -1.29 -39.19
N ALA A 377 5.60 -1.68 -38.90
CA ALA A 377 4.81 -2.68 -39.63
C ALA A 377 3.34 -2.38 -39.28
N GLU A 378 2.36 -2.20 -40.16
CA GLU A 378 2.05 -2.84 -41.44
C GLU A 378 1.36 -1.84 -42.41
N ASP A 379 2.09 -1.11 -43.25
CA ASP A 379 1.48 -0.40 -44.40
C ASP A 379 1.45 -1.30 -45.67
N ALA A 380 1.71 -2.61 -45.54
CA ALA A 380 1.95 -3.51 -46.68
C ALA A 380 1.10 -4.80 -46.72
N ASN A 381 0.11 -4.97 -45.84
CA ASN A 381 -0.74 -6.17 -45.86
C ASN A 381 -2.21 -5.85 -45.56
N ASP A 382 -2.74 -4.89 -46.31
CA ASP A 382 -4.17 -4.61 -46.41
C ASP A 382 -4.84 -5.66 -47.29
N ASP A 383 -5.08 -6.88 -46.78
CA ASP A 383 -6.06 -7.81 -47.40
C ASP A 383 -6.49 -9.04 -46.56
N ARG A 384 -6.48 -8.97 -45.22
CA ARG A 384 -7.04 -10.05 -44.39
C ARG A 384 -8.15 -9.55 -43.47
N VAL A 385 -9.33 -9.43 -44.07
CA VAL A 385 -10.62 -9.34 -43.38
C VAL A 385 -10.77 -10.53 -42.43
N SER A 386 -10.61 -10.27 -41.14
CA SER A 386 -11.03 -11.16 -40.05
C SER A 386 -12.29 -10.57 -39.45
N MET A 387 -13.44 -11.02 -39.94
CA MET A 387 -14.74 -10.83 -39.29
C MET A 387 -14.70 -11.47 -37.90
N ILE A 388 -14.63 -10.66 -36.84
CA ILE A 388 -14.96 -11.05 -35.47
C ILE A 388 -15.81 -9.93 -34.88
N ASP A 389 -16.90 -10.36 -34.23
CA ASP A 389 -18.12 -9.61 -33.92
C ASP A 389 -17.96 -8.18 -33.38
N GLY A 390 -18.86 -7.34 -33.89
CA GLY A 390 -19.01 -5.95 -33.49
C GLY A 390 -19.47 -5.80 -32.05
N ASP A 391 -18.84 -4.86 -31.38
CA ASP A 391 -19.46 -4.14 -30.27
C ASP A 391 -19.14 -2.66 -30.54
N ASP A 392 -20.13 -2.00 -31.12
CA ASP A 392 -20.05 -0.61 -31.55
C ASP A 392 -19.85 0.31 -30.34
N GLU A 393 -18.97 1.27 -30.57
CA GLU A 393 -18.60 2.38 -29.70
C GLU A 393 -19.83 3.27 -29.44
N TYR A 394 -20.31 3.33 -28.20
CA TYR A 394 -21.13 4.46 -27.74
C TYR A 394 -20.29 5.33 -26.81
N GLU A 395 -19.82 6.45 -27.37
CA GLU A 395 -19.49 7.65 -26.60
C GLU A 395 -20.81 8.24 -26.06
N GLY A 396 -21.07 7.92 -24.79
CA GLY A 396 -22.00 8.66 -23.96
C GLY A 396 -21.32 8.87 -22.61
N GLU A 397 -20.94 10.11 -22.32
CA GLU A 397 -20.81 10.56 -20.93
C GLU A 397 -22.22 10.55 -20.30
N ALA A 398 -22.74 9.35 -20.05
CA ALA A 398 -23.83 9.19 -19.11
C ALA A 398 -23.21 9.31 -17.72
N GLY A 399 -23.63 10.35 -16.99
CA GLY A 399 -23.54 10.34 -15.55
C GLY A 399 -24.36 9.16 -15.05
N ASP A 400 -23.71 8.02 -14.92
CA ASP A 400 -24.29 6.87 -14.23
C ASP A 400 -23.96 7.07 -12.75
N ASP A 401 -24.97 7.56 -12.04
CA ASP A 401 -25.11 7.47 -10.59
C ASP A 401 -25.28 5.98 -10.21
N GLU A 402 -24.27 5.15 -10.49
CA GLU A 402 -24.11 3.90 -9.78
C GLU A 402 -23.47 4.23 -8.43
N GLU A 403 -24.34 4.39 -7.44
CA GLU A 403 -24.03 4.36 -6.03
C GLU A 403 -23.30 3.05 -5.71
N TYR A 404 -21.97 3.07 -5.81
CA TYR A 404 -21.13 2.02 -5.27
C TYR A 404 -21.18 2.16 -3.74
N GLU A 405 -22.13 1.46 -3.12
CA GLU A 405 -22.00 1.08 -1.72
C GLU A 405 -20.66 0.35 -1.59
N TYR A 406 -19.74 0.95 -0.84
CA TYR A 406 -18.70 0.18 -0.21
C TYR A 406 -19.42 -0.72 0.78
N GLU A 407 -19.64 -1.98 0.41
CA GLU A 407 -19.66 -3.02 1.42
C GLU A 407 -18.27 -2.96 2.06
N ASP A 408 -18.21 -2.31 3.22
CA ASP A 408 -17.17 -2.57 4.19
C ASP A 408 -17.13 -4.10 4.33
N GLU A 409 -16.09 -4.73 3.80
CA GLU A 409 -15.75 -6.11 4.14
C GLU A 409 -15.32 -6.11 5.63
N ASP A 410 -16.32 -5.99 6.50
CA ASP A 410 -16.34 -6.62 7.81
C ASP A 410 -16.34 -8.13 7.57
N GLU A 411 -15.15 -8.69 7.30
CA GLU A 411 -14.93 -10.11 7.53
C GLU A 411 -14.83 -10.33 9.05
N ASP A 412 -16.01 -10.44 9.65
CA ASP A 412 -16.25 -11.31 10.78
C ASP A 412 -15.99 -12.76 10.33
N GLN A 413 -14.77 -13.25 10.53
CA GLN A 413 -14.53 -14.67 10.70
C GLN A 413 -13.69 -14.87 11.97
N ASP A 414 -14.41 -15.34 12.98
CA ASP A 414 -13.93 -15.93 14.22
C ASP A 414 -13.02 -17.13 13.94
N PRO A 415 -11.81 -17.18 14.53
CA PRO A 415 -11.21 -18.45 14.88
C PRO A 415 -11.28 -18.60 16.39
N LEU A 416 -12.27 -19.37 16.82
CA LEU A 416 -12.32 -20.00 18.13
C LEU A 416 -10.94 -20.56 18.49
N GLU A 417 -10.46 -20.18 19.66
CA GLU A 417 -9.26 -20.71 20.28
C GLU A 417 -9.41 -22.23 20.54
N LYS A 418 -8.37 -22.96 20.12
CA LYS A 418 -7.81 -24.21 20.68
C LYS A 418 -8.60 -25.51 20.48
N ASP A 419 -7.93 -26.49 19.87
CA ASP A 419 -7.34 -27.54 20.69
C ASP A 419 -6.06 -28.13 20.08
N GLU A 420 -5.14 -28.43 20.99
CA GLU A 420 -3.85 -29.07 20.82
C GLU A 420 -4.03 -30.51 20.32
N LEU A 421 -3.27 -30.97 19.32
CA LEU A 421 -2.71 -32.34 19.33
C LEU A 421 -1.42 -32.42 18.51
N GLU A 422 -0.37 -32.76 19.24
CA GLU A 422 0.94 -33.23 18.83
C GLU A 422 0.86 -34.71 18.42
N TYR A 423 1.38 -35.09 17.26
CA TYR A 423 2.00 -36.41 17.05
C TYR A 423 2.93 -36.38 15.84
N GLY A 424 4.13 -36.91 16.01
CA GLY A 424 5.20 -36.96 15.02
C GLY A 424 5.16 -38.17 14.10
N GLU A 425 6.15 -38.15 13.18
CA GLU A 425 6.82 -39.33 12.60
C GLU A 425 5.96 -40.15 11.59
N GLU A 426 6.37 -40.62 10.41
CA GLU A 426 7.63 -40.86 9.72
C GLU A 426 7.33 -41.04 8.20
N TYR A 427 8.38 -40.96 7.40
CA TYR A 427 8.59 -41.36 6.00
C TYR A 427 7.75 -42.53 5.44
N GLU A 428 7.36 -42.46 4.16
CA GLU A 428 7.80 -43.40 3.11
C GLU A 428 7.30 -43.00 1.70
N SER A 429 8.21 -43.12 0.72
CA SER A 429 7.91 -43.17 -0.71
C SER A 429 7.74 -44.63 -1.12
N PRO A 430 6.77 -44.93 -1.97
CA PRO A 430 7.05 -45.65 -3.23
C PRO A 430 6.23 -45.05 -4.38
N GLY A 431 6.64 -45.01 -5.63
CA GLY A 431 7.21 -46.10 -6.43
C GLY A 431 6.36 -46.18 -7.71
N GLU A 432 7.03 -46.11 -8.85
CA GLU A 432 6.49 -46.05 -10.22
C GLU A 432 5.69 -47.30 -10.63
N GLU A 433 4.78 -47.10 -11.60
CA GLU A 433 4.41 -47.96 -12.75
C GLU A 433 3.02 -47.48 -13.22
N GLY A 434 2.67 -47.22 -14.48
CA GLY A 434 3.18 -47.58 -15.80
C GLY A 434 1.93 -47.69 -16.68
N GLY A 435 1.85 -46.97 -17.82
CA GLY A 435 0.60 -46.96 -18.60
C GLY A 435 0.57 -46.13 -19.88
N ALA A 436 1.43 -46.52 -20.83
CA ALA A 436 1.25 -46.49 -22.30
C ALA A 436 0.89 -45.17 -23.03
N GLN A 437 1.84 -44.76 -23.87
CA GLN A 437 1.74 -43.83 -24.99
C GLN A 437 0.68 -44.26 -26.03
N SER A 438 0.01 -43.26 -26.62
CA SER A 438 -0.38 -43.33 -28.03
C SER A 438 0.07 -42.05 -28.72
N ASP A 439 1.15 -42.16 -29.49
CA ASP A 439 1.62 -41.14 -30.40
C ASP A 439 0.61 -40.92 -31.52
N THR A 440 0.08 -39.70 -31.62
CA THR A 440 -0.43 -39.17 -32.90
C THR A 440 0.33 -37.89 -33.19
N ASP A 441 1.45 -38.06 -33.89
CA ASP A 441 2.19 -37.00 -34.57
C ASP A 441 1.25 -36.29 -35.56
N SER A 442 0.62 -35.21 -35.09
CA SER A 442 0.07 -34.18 -35.95
C SER A 442 1.12 -33.10 -36.09
N THR A 443 2.03 -33.32 -37.04
CA THR A 443 2.96 -32.32 -37.56
C THR A 443 2.17 -31.06 -37.94
N SER A 444 2.08 -30.10 -37.00
CA SER A 444 1.64 -28.74 -37.31
C SER A 444 2.80 -28.04 -37.98
N THR A 445 2.68 -27.81 -39.28
CA THR A 445 3.59 -27.04 -40.11
C THR A 445 3.99 -25.73 -39.39
N TRP A 446 5.19 -25.69 -38.79
CA TRP A 446 5.74 -24.49 -38.18
C TRP A 446 5.91 -23.42 -39.26
N SER A 447 4.98 -22.48 -39.29
CA SER A 447 5.02 -21.35 -40.21
C SER A 447 6.04 -20.32 -39.69
N PRO A 448 7.07 -19.91 -40.47
CA PRO A 448 8.07 -18.92 -40.05
C PRO A 448 7.45 -17.60 -39.55
N GLY A 449 6.28 -17.22 -40.08
CA GLY A 449 5.52 -16.04 -39.67
C GLY A 449 5.00 -16.08 -38.23
N ALA A 450 4.61 -17.25 -37.71
CA ALA A 450 4.10 -17.35 -36.33
C ALA A 450 5.20 -17.13 -35.29
N THR A 451 6.41 -17.61 -35.58
CA THR A 451 7.59 -17.40 -34.73
C THR A 451 8.04 -15.94 -34.78
N GLN A 452 8.02 -15.32 -35.96
CA GLN A 452 8.39 -13.91 -36.14
C GLN A 452 7.39 -12.95 -35.48
N GLN A 453 6.09 -13.25 -35.56
CA GLN A 453 5.03 -12.46 -34.92
C GLN A 453 5.03 -12.59 -33.39
N ARG A 454 5.35 -13.77 -32.84
CA ARG A 454 5.58 -13.96 -31.39
C ARG A 454 6.82 -13.21 -30.90
N GLN A 455 7.91 -13.26 -31.65
CA GLN A 455 9.14 -12.52 -31.32
C GLN A 455 8.93 -11.00 -31.39
N HIS A 456 8.16 -10.51 -32.37
CA HIS A 456 7.78 -9.12 -32.49
C HIS A 456 6.92 -8.65 -31.31
N GLY A 457 5.87 -9.40 -30.95
CA GLY A 457 5.03 -9.11 -29.79
C GLY A 457 5.83 -9.06 -28.49
N SER A 458 6.70 -10.03 -28.26
CA SER A 458 7.56 -10.07 -27.07
C SER A 458 8.47 -8.84 -26.95
N ARG A 459 9.09 -8.40 -28.06
CA ARG A 459 9.99 -7.23 -28.03
C ARG A 459 9.23 -5.91 -27.84
N ALA A 460 8.01 -5.80 -28.38
CA ALA A 460 7.17 -4.61 -28.22
C ALA A 460 6.71 -4.45 -26.76
N VAL A 461 6.31 -5.57 -26.16
CA VAL A 461 5.97 -5.66 -24.73
C VAL A 461 7.16 -5.28 -23.86
N ASP A 462 8.36 -5.80 -24.12
CA ASP A 462 9.58 -5.47 -23.36
C ASP A 462 9.93 -3.97 -23.43
N LEU A 463 9.81 -3.37 -24.62
CA LEU A 463 10.10 -1.96 -24.84
C LEU A 463 9.13 -1.08 -24.04
N LEU A 464 7.84 -1.42 -24.09
CA LEU A 464 6.80 -0.73 -23.33
C LEU A 464 6.94 -0.93 -21.83
N LEU A 465 7.33 -2.13 -21.36
CA LEU A 465 7.60 -2.38 -19.95
C LEU A 465 8.72 -1.49 -19.42
N ARG A 466 9.84 -1.39 -20.16
CA ARG A 466 10.96 -0.50 -19.82
C ARG A 466 10.52 0.95 -19.75
N PHE A 467 9.68 1.37 -20.70
CA PHE A 467 9.13 2.72 -20.70
C PHE A 467 8.18 2.95 -19.52
N CYS A 468 7.27 2.01 -19.22
CA CYS A 468 6.39 2.08 -18.06
C CYS A 468 7.18 2.17 -16.76
N TYR A 469 8.26 1.39 -16.60
CA TYR A 469 9.14 1.48 -15.45
C TYR A 469 9.76 2.88 -15.32
N PHE A 470 10.32 3.42 -16.41
CA PHE A 470 10.84 4.78 -16.45
C PHE A 470 9.77 5.84 -16.09
N ALA A 471 8.57 5.70 -16.62
CA ALA A 471 7.46 6.63 -16.44
C ALA A 471 6.91 6.64 -15.00
N LEU A 472 6.75 5.44 -14.43
CA LEU A 472 6.12 5.23 -13.14
C LEU A 472 7.10 5.44 -11.97
N CYS A 473 8.40 5.24 -12.20
CA CYS A 473 9.48 5.49 -11.24
C CYS A 473 10.18 6.84 -11.41
N GLU A 474 9.56 7.80 -12.12
CA GLU A 474 10.14 9.12 -12.29
C GLU A 474 10.36 9.81 -10.92
N GLU A 475 11.58 10.27 -10.67
CA GLU A 475 11.93 10.98 -9.43
C GLU A 475 11.32 12.39 -9.40
N PHE A 476 10.93 12.86 -8.20
CA PHE A 476 10.47 14.23 -8.02
C PHE A 476 11.64 15.21 -8.18
N GLU A 477 11.54 16.14 -9.10
CA GLU A 477 12.46 17.28 -9.17
C GLU A 477 12.11 18.27 -8.04
N ASP A 478 13.15 18.71 -7.31
CA ASP A 478 13.06 19.70 -6.22
C ASP A 478 12.01 19.39 -5.13
N GLY A 479 11.67 18.11 -4.94
CA GLY A 479 10.66 17.65 -3.98
C GLY A 479 9.22 18.04 -4.34
N LEU A 480 8.99 18.58 -5.54
CA LEU A 480 7.67 18.95 -6.03
C LEU A 480 7.03 17.76 -6.75
N ALA A 481 5.97 17.19 -6.16
CA ALA A 481 5.28 16.05 -6.76
C ALA A 481 4.78 16.35 -8.19
N GLY A 482 4.35 17.59 -8.46
CA GLY A 482 3.88 18.02 -9.78
C GLY A 482 4.97 18.09 -10.87
N SER A 483 6.25 17.88 -10.53
CA SER A 483 7.35 17.78 -11.50
C SER A 483 7.29 16.51 -12.33
N THR A 484 6.79 15.40 -11.77
CA THR A 484 6.63 14.17 -12.52
C THR A 484 5.40 14.24 -13.39
N MET A 485 5.44 13.53 -14.50
CA MET A 485 4.29 13.49 -15.39
C MET A 485 3.23 12.51 -14.92
N LEU A 486 3.59 11.52 -14.11
CA LEU A 486 2.64 10.65 -13.43
C LEU A 486 1.66 11.47 -12.58
N VAL A 487 2.20 12.34 -11.73
CA VAL A 487 1.39 13.20 -10.85
C VAL A 487 0.64 14.25 -11.67
N TYR A 488 1.29 14.86 -12.66
CA TYR A 488 0.62 15.81 -13.55
C TYR A 488 -0.56 15.19 -14.30
N PHE A 489 -0.39 14.01 -14.90
CA PHE A 489 -1.47 13.28 -15.55
C PHE A 489 -2.58 12.91 -14.56
N SER A 490 -2.23 12.46 -13.36
CA SER A 490 -3.25 12.19 -12.33
C SER A 490 -4.08 13.43 -12.03
N ALA A 491 -3.47 14.62 -11.99
CA ALA A 491 -4.19 15.88 -11.85
C ALA A 491 -5.06 16.22 -13.07
N VAL A 492 -4.59 15.92 -14.29
CA VAL A 492 -5.37 16.10 -15.53
C VAL A 492 -6.62 15.22 -15.52
N ARG A 493 -6.53 13.99 -14.98
CA ARG A 493 -7.70 13.13 -14.78
C ARG A 493 -8.66 13.63 -13.70
N GLY A 494 -8.25 14.63 -12.92
CA GLY A 494 -9.09 15.39 -12.00
C GLY A 494 -9.87 16.53 -12.66
N LEU A 495 -9.69 16.79 -13.96
CA LEU A 495 -10.48 17.75 -14.72
C LEU A 495 -11.81 17.12 -15.17
N SER A 496 -12.90 17.90 -15.17
CA SER A 496 -14.18 17.46 -15.72
C SER A 496 -14.08 17.25 -17.22
N ALA A 497 -14.77 16.25 -17.74
CA ALA A 497 -14.90 16.08 -19.17
C ALA A 497 -16.12 16.89 -19.68
N PRO A 498 -16.15 17.29 -20.97
CA PRO A 498 -15.12 17.09 -22.00
C PRO A 498 -14.01 18.16 -22.03
N ASN A 499 -14.24 19.34 -21.43
CA ASN A 499 -13.38 20.52 -21.64
C ASN A 499 -12.46 20.90 -20.46
N GLY A 500 -12.58 20.23 -19.30
CA GLY A 500 -11.78 20.55 -18.13
C GLY A 500 -12.12 21.87 -17.46
N ASP A 501 -13.37 22.34 -17.61
CA ASP A 501 -13.83 23.60 -17.05
C ASP A 501 -13.87 23.57 -15.51
N GLU A 502 -14.19 22.39 -14.95
CA GLU A 502 -14.31 22.15 -13.52
C GLU A 502 -13.34 21.09 -13.01
N TYR A 503 -13.24 20.96 -11.68
CA TYR A 503 -12.44 19.94 -11.02
C TYR A 503 -13.33 18.87 -10.37
N LEU A 504 -12.95 17.61 -10.49
CA LEU A 504 -13.63 16.50 -9.88
C LEU A 504 -13.51 16.54 -8.34
N MET A 505 -14.64 16.26 -7.70
CA MET A 505 -14.72 16.08 -6.26
C MET A 505 -14.01 14.79 -5.81
N PRO A 506 -13.59 14.67 -4.54
CA PRO A 506 -12.83 13.52 -4.04
C PRO A 506 -13.46 12.16 -4.36
N HIS A 507 -14.77 12.02 -4.18
CA HIS A 507 -15.48 10.75 -4.42
C HIS A 507 -15.48 10.32 -5.90
N ARG A 508 -15.43 11.27 -6.84
CA ARG A 508 -15.33 10.98 -8.29
C ARG A 508 -13.89 10.74 -8.73
N PHE A 509 -12.93 11.41 -8.10
CA PHE A 509 -11.52 11.29 -8.47
C PHE A 509 -10.83 10.06 -7.88
N THR A 510 -11.13 9.71 -6.63
CA THR A 510 -10.47 8.60 -5.91
C THR A 510 -10.58 7.25 -6.64
N PRO A 511 -11.73 6.88 -7.25
CA PRO A 511 -11.83 5.68 -8.08
C PRO A 511 -10.92 5.71 -9.32
N ILE A 512 -10.71 6.87 -9.94
CA ILE A 512 -9.80 6.99 -11.10
C ILE A 512 -8.36 6.74 -10.65
N LEU A 513 -7.97 7.33 -9.52
CA LEU A 513 -6.64 7.15 -8.96
C LEU A 513 -6.39 5.71 -8.51
N SER A 514 -7.36 5.05 -7.87
CA SER A 514 -7.23 3.66 -7.43
C SER A 514 -7.02 2.70 -8.62
N ARG A 515 -7.79 2.90 -9.70
CA ARG A 515 -7.66 2.17 -10.97
C ARG A 515 -6.25 2.30 -11.56
N PHE A 516 -5.75 3.53 -11.61
CA PHE A 516 -4.43 3.82 -12.16
C PHE A 516 -3.30 3.23 -11.30
N ILE A 517 -3.38 3.37 -9.97
CA ILE A 517 -2.42 2.77 -9.04
C ILE A 517 -2.40 1.24 -9.18
N TYR A 518 -3.58 0.61 -9.27
CA TYR A 518 -3.68 -0.83 -9.46
C TYR A 518 -2.96 -1.28 -10.74
N CYS A 519 -3.21 -0.63 -11.89
CA CYS A 519 -2.58 -1.04 -13.15
C CYS A 519 -1.08 -0.70 -13.22
N SER A 520 -0.62 0.30 -12.48
CA SER A 520 0.82 0.64 -12.42
C SER A 520 1.63 -0.39 -11.63
N ARG A 521 1.04 -1.03 -10.61
CA ARG A 521 1.76 -1.93 -9.69
C ARG A 521 2.39 -3.15 -10.38
N PRO A 522 1.69 -3.90 -11.23
CA PRO A 522 2.26 -5.05 -11.93
C PRO A 522 3.38 -4.69 -12.91
N CYS A 523 3.52 -3.42 -13.31
CA CYS A 523 4.60 -2.97 -14.19
C CYS A 523 5.89 -2.61 -13.42
N LEU A 524 5.85 -2.54 -12.08
CA LEU A 524 6.92 -1.98 -11.25
C LEU A 524 7.76 -2.99 -10.46
N LYS A 525 7.27 -4.23 -10.32
CA LYS A 525 7.89 -5.30 -9.54
C LYS A 525 7.75 -6.60 -10.30
#